data_AF-A0A7C8AKT6-F1
#
_entry.id   AF-A0A7C8AKT6-F1
#
_cell.length_a   1.000
_cell.length_b   1.000
_cell.length_c   1.000
_cell.angle_alpha   90.00
_cell.angle_beta   90.00
_cell.angle_gamma   90.00
#
_symmetry.space_group_name_H-M   'P 1'
#
loop_
_entity.id
_entity.type
_entity.pdbx_description
1 polymer ?
#
loop_
_entity_poly.entity_id
_entity_poly.type
_entity_poly.pdbx_seq_one_letter_code
_entity_poly.pdbx_strand_id
1 'polypeptide(L)'
;MKKPKPKSTPCTPVGRNSSKFLTDLVDAAKAQGAAFQRTDMAGHVTVSEIAAPHEDHIRMYCDELPFEIRWGRRDFVNEAHRLDLIWRETGHMERVDPPCQEYLDLRFGNEPVCR
;
A
#
# COMPACT_ATOMS: atom_id res chain seq x y z
N MET A 1 4.15 -30.78 -44.73
CA MET A 1 3.57 -30.90 -43.37
C MET A 1 3.16 -29.52 -42.88
N LYS A 2 1.86 -29.23 -42.76
CA LYS A 2 1.34 -27.93 -42.25
C LYS A 2 1.11 -28.06 -40.74
N LYS A 3 1.77 -27.23 -39.92
CA LYS A 3 1.54 -27.15 -38.47
C LYS A 3 0.16 -26.52 -38.18
N PRO A 4 -0.64 -27.04 -37.22
CA PRO A 4 -1.91 -26.43 -36.86
C PRO A 4 -1.70 -25.18 -36.00
N LYS A 5 -2.47 -24.12 -36.26
CA LYS A 5 -2.50 -22.89 -35.45
C LYS A 5 -3.19 -23.15 -34.09
N PRO A 6 -2.74 -22.53 -32.99
CA PRO A 6 -3.41 -22.66 -31.70
C PRO A 6 -4.77 -21.94 -31.71
N LYS A 7 -5.79 -22.59 -31.16
CA LYS A 7 -7.13 -22.04 -30.97
C LYS A 7 -7.07 -20.94 -29.90
N SER A 8 -7.54 -19.74 -30.22
CA SER A 8 -7.72 -18.64 -29.28
C SER A 8 -8.86 -18.97 -28.31
N THR A 9 -8.55 -19.15 -27.03
CA THR A 9 -9.54 -19.24 -25.96
C THR A 9 -10.19 -17.85 -25.77
N PRO A 10 -11.52 -17.73 -25.66
CA PRO A 10 -12.15 -16.45 -25.35
C PRO A 10 -11.83 -16.05 -23.91
N CYS A 11 -11.39 -14.80 -23.72
CA CYS A 11 -11.30 -14.17 -22.41
C CYS A 11 -12.71 -13.95 -21.87
N THR A 12 -13.17 -14.81 -20.97
CA THR A 12 -14.40 -14.58 -20.21
C THR A 12 -14.11 -13.48 -19.17
N PRO A 13 -14.82 -12.34 -19.17
CA PRO A 13 -14.72 -11.41 -18.06
C PRO A 13 -15.35 -12.07 -16.84
N VAL A 14 -14.51 -12.40 -15.85
CA VAL A 14 -14.99 -12.84 -14.54
C VAL A 14 -15.69 -11.64 -13.91
N GLY A 15 -17.03 -11.64 -13.96
CA GLY A 15 -17.87 -10.65 -13.32
C GLY A 15 -17.62 -10.66 -11.81
N ARG A 16 -16.73 -9.79 -11.34
CA ARG A 16 -16.57 -9.53 -9.91
C ARG A 16 -17.82 -8.80 -9.46
N ASN A 17 -18.55 -9.41 -8.51
CA ASN A 17 -19.74 -8.80 -7.93
C ASN A 17 -19.37 -7.47 -7.27
N SER A 18 -19.82 -6.35 -7.84
CA SER A 18 -19.37 -5.00 -7.50
C SER A 18 -19.60 -4.64 -6.04
N SER A 19 -20.63 -5.22 -5.41
CA SER A 19 -20.93 -5.01 -3.99
C SER A 19 -19.86 -5.63 -3.07
N LYS A 20 -19.34 -6.82 -3.41
CA LYS A 20 -18.32 -7.49 -2.60
C LYS A 20 -16.99 -6.74 -2.67
N PHE A 21 -16.65 -6.25 -3.87
CA PHE A 21 -15.42 -5.51 -4.10
C PHE A 21 -15.31 -4.25 -3.23
N LEU A 22 -16.40 -3.47 -3.12
CA LEU A 22 -16.40 -2.26 -2.30
C LEU A 22 -16.24 -2.56 -0.79
N THR A 23 -16.87 -3.62 -0.29
CA THR A 23 -16.71 -4.04 1.10
C THR A 23 -15.28 -4.47 1.39
N ASP A 24 -14.70 -5.30 0.51
CA ASP A 24 -13.31 -5.77 0.65
C ASP A 24 -12.32 -4.58 0.71
N LEU A 25 -12.54 -3.52 -0.07
CA LEU A 25 -11.71 -2.30 -0.02
C LEU A 25 -11.82 -1.55 1.30
N VAL A 26 -13.04 -1.36 1.81
CA VAL A 26 -13.27 -0.64 3.06
C VAL A 26 -12.68 -1.40 4.25
N ASP A 27 -12.82 -2.72 4.27
CA ASP A 27 -12.27 -3.55 5.34
C ASP A 27 -10.74 -3.54 5.32
N ALA A 28 -10.14 -3.59 4.12
CA ALA A 28 -8.69 -3.48 3.97
C ALA A 28 -8.19 -2.10 4.43
N ALA A 29 -8.86 -1.00 4.07
CA ALA A 29 -8.51 0.35 4.52
C ALA A 29 -8.62 0.50 6.05
N LYS A 30 -9.66 -0.08 6.68
CA LYS A 30 -9.79 -0.10 8.14
C LYS A 30 -8.67 -0.89 8.82
N ALA A 31 -8.34 -2.07 8.28
CA ALA A 31 -7.27 -2.91 8.81
C ALA A 31 -5.91 -2.21 8.70
N GLN A 32 -5.65 -1.58 7.55
CA GLN A 32 -4.48 -0.74 7.31
C GLN A 32 -4.39 0.42 8.31
N GLY A 33 -5.47 1.19 8.48
CA GLY A 33 -5.52 2.28 9.45
C GLY A 33 -5.29 1.80 10.88
N ALA A 34 -5.89 0.68 11.29
CA ALA A 34 -5.69 0.10 12.61
C ALA A 34 -4.25 -0.39 12.85
N ALA A 35 -3.56 -0.86 11.81
CA ALA A 35 -2.15 -1.23 11.88
C ALA A 35 -1.25 0.01 11.97
N PHE A 36 -1.53 1.03 11.17
CA PHE A 36 -0.81 2.30 11.20
C PHE A 36 -0.89 2.98 12.58
N GLN A 37 -2.07 2.99 13.21
CA GLN A 37 -2.28 3.59 14.55
C GLN A 37 -1.45 2.93 15.67
N ARG A 38 -0.80 1.79 15.41
CA ARG A 38 0.12 1.13 16.36
C ARG A 38 1.58 1.53 16.18
N THR A 39 1.89 2.26 15.12
CA THR A 39 3.23 2.79 14.86
C THR A 39 3.49 4.05 15.68
N ASP A 40 4.75 4.32 15.97
CA ASP A 40 5.20 5.57 16.59
C ASP A 40 4.83 6.78 15.72
N MET A 41 5.00 6.61 14.40
CA MET A 41 4.66 7.62 13.40
C MET A 41 3.23 8.16 13.54
N ALA A 42 2.25 7.33 13.90
CA ALA A 42 0.86 7.77 14.07
C ALA A 42 0.67 8.80 15.22
N GLY A 43 1.61 8.90 16.15
CA GLY A 43 1.63 9.95 17.18
C GLY A 43 2.26 11.27 16.71
N HIS A 44 2.89 11.28 15.54
CA HIS A 44 3.64 12.42 15.00
C HIS A 44 3.03 13.05 13.75
N VAL A 45 2.17 12.32 13.04
CA VAL A 45 1.56 12.77 11.78
C VAL A 45 0.05 12.67 11.79
N THR A 46 -0.60 13.53 11.02
CA THR A 46 -2.04 13.58 10.83
C THR A 46 -2.40 12.91 9.50
N VAL A 47 -3.19 11.83 9.57
CA VAL A 47 -3.71 11.17 8.35
C VAL A 47 -4.78 12.05 7.74
N SER A 48 -4.54 12.56 6.54
CA SER A 48 -5.46 13.41 5.80
C SER A 48 -6.38 12.63 4.87
N GLU A 49 -5.86 11.57 4.25
CA GLU A 49 -6.64 10.73 3.33
C GLU A 49 -6.15 9.28 3.32
N ILE A 50 -7.11 8.34 3.16
CA ILE A 50 -6.84 6.94 2.79
C ILE A 50 -7.59 6.66 1.48
N ALA A 51 -6.85 6.33 0.43
CA ALA A 51 -7.39 6.02 -0.89
C ALA A 51 -7.14 4.55 -1.24
N ALA A 52 -8.19 3.84 -1.67
CA ALA A 52 -8.11 2.43 -2.04
C ALA A 52 -8.66 2.18 -3.45
N PRO A 53 -7.96 2.62 -4.52
CA PRO A 53 -8.41 2.41 -5.90
C PRO A 53 -8.47 0.93 -6.32
N HIS A 54 -7.73 0.06 -5.64
CA HIS A 54 -7.74 -1.38 -5.87
C HIS A 54 -7.43 -2.14 -4.56
N GLU A 55 -7.85 -3.40 -4.47
CA GLU A 55 -7.62 -4.28 -3.30
C GLU A 55 -6.14 -4.50 -2.97
N ASP A 56 -5.25 -4.21 -3.92
CA ASP A 56 -3.80 -4.34 -3.78
C ASP A 56 -3.08 -2.99 -3.68
N HIS A 57 -3.83 -1.88 -3.80
CA HIS A 57 -3.31 -0.52 -3.83
C HIS A 57 -4.08 0.32 -2.80
N ILE A 58 -3.57 0.34 -1.58
CA ILE A 58 -4.03 1.27 -0.54
C ILE A 58 -2.96 2.34 -0.39
N ARG A 59 -3.40 3.60 -0.41
CA ARG A 59 -2.55 4.78 -0.27
C ARG A 59 -2.98 5.54 0.95
N MET A 60 -2.01 6.03 1.69
CA MET A 60 -2.21 6.89 2.84
C MET A 60 -1.45 8.19 2.62
N TYR A 61 -2.13 9.29 2.90
CA TYR A 61 -1.60 10.64 2.84
C TYR A 61 -1.58 11.22 4.24
N CYS A 62 -0.50 11.90 4.59
CA CYS A 62 -0.33 12.61 5.85
C CYS A 62 0.00 14.07 5.58
N ASP A 63 -0.51 14.99 6.37
CA ASP A 63 -0.33 16.43 6.16
C ASP A 63 1.13 16.88 6.28
N GLU A 64 1.91 16.19 7.12
CA GLU A 64 3.30 16.52 7.43
C GLU A 64 4.30 15.88 6.46
N LEU A 65 3.85 14.97 5.60
CA LEU A 65 4.72 14.28 4.65
C LEU A 65 4.49 14.76 3.22
N PRO A 66 5.57 15.02 2.45
CA PRO A 66 5.44 15.45 1.06
C PRO A 66 5.18 14.30 0.08
N PHE A 67 5.01 13.07 0.57
CA PHE A 67 4.91 11.85 -0.24
C PHE A 67 3.78 10.93 0.25
N GLU A 68 3.32 10.03 -0.62
CA GLU A 68 2.28 9.04 -0.28
C GLU A 68 2.87 7.75 0.28
N ILE A 69 2.19 7.12 1.25
CA ILE A 69 2.57 5.80 1.76
C ILE A 69 1.71 4.74 1.06
N ARG A 70 2.36 3.79 0.37
CA ARG A 70 1.70 2.70 -0.34
C ARG A 70 1.75 1.42 0.47
N TRP A 71 0.58 0.90 0.78
CA TRP A 71 0.36 -0.33 1.52
C TRP A 71 0.00 -1.47 0.59
N GLY A 72 0.31 -2.69 1.02
CA GLY A 72 -0.05 -3.93 0.33
C GLY A 72 -1.45 -4.40 0.68
N ARG A 73 -1.71 -5.69 0.44
CA ARG A 73 -3.04 -6.29 0.62
C ARG A 73 -3.18 -7.16 1.86
N ARG A 74 -2.08 -7.74 2.34
CA ARG A 74 -2.17 -8.99 3.12
C ARG A 74 -1.60 -8.89 4.53
N ASP A 75 -0.61 -8.04 4.74
CA ASP A 75 0.12 -8.04 6.00
C ASP A 75 0.39 -6.64 6.52
N PHE A 76 -0.70 -5.92 6.81
CA PHE A 76 -0.64 -4.57 7.35
C PHE A 76 0.14 -4.49 8.65
N VAL A 77 0.18 -5.57 9.44
CA VAL A 77 0.94 -5.62 10.69
C VAL A 77 2.43 -5.60 10.40
N ASN A 78 2.92 -6.48 9.52
CA ASN A 78 4.34 -6.49 9.16
C ASN A 78 4.73 -5.26 8.32
N GLU A 79 3.83 -4.71 7.50
CA GLU A 79 4.03 -3.43 6.81
C GLU A 79 4.14 -2.27 7.80
N ALA A 80 3.25 -2.19 8.80
CA ALA A 80 3.31 -1.17 9.85
C ALA A 80 4.57 -1.29 10.71
N HIS A 81 4.99 -2.52 11.06
CA HIS A 81 6.24 -2.75 11.77
C HIS A 81 7.45 -2.25 10.97
N ARG A 82 7.49 -2.52 9.65
CA ARG A 82 8.55 -2.01 8.77
C ARG A 82 8.52 -0.49 8.69
N LEU A 83 7.34 0.11 8.55
CA LEU A 83 7.17 1.56 8.59
C LEU A 83 7.72 2.15 9.90
N ASP A 84 7.41 1.53 11.03
CA ASP A 84 7.87 1.97 12.36
C ASP A 84 9.39 1.90 12.50
N LEU A 85 10.02 0.83 11.99
CA LEU A 85 11.48 0.71 11.93
C LEU A 85 12.11 1.81 11.10
N ILE A 86 11.62 2.03 9.87
CA ILE A 86 12.13 3.08 8.98
C ILE A 86 11.98 4.44 9.66
N TRP A 87 10.80 4.74 10.20
CA TRP A 87 10.51 6.00 10.89
C TRP A 87 11.51 6.27 12.02
N ARG A 88 11.77 5.28 12.88
CA ARG A 88 12.70 5.44 14.01
C ARG A 88 14.16 5.51 13.57
N GLU A 89 14.59 4.63 12.67
CA GLU A 89 15.99 4.55 12.21
C GLU A 89 16.40 5.81 11.44
N THR A 90 15.48 6.37 10.68
CA THR A 90 15.69 7.59 9.90
C THR A 90 15.46 8.87 10.69
N GLY A 91 15.15 8.79 11.99
CA GLY A 91 14.85 9.96 12.81
C GLY A 91 13.68 10.76 12.24
N HIS A 92 12.52 10.09 12.07
CA HIS A 92 11.29 10.69 11.58
C HIS A 92 11.37 11.16 10.13
N MET A 93 12.05 10.37 9.28
CA MET A 93 12.35 10.67 7.89
C MET A 93 13.32 11.84 7.66
N GLU A 94 13.81 12.51 8.71
CA GLU A 94 14.76 13.62 8.59
C GLU A 94 16.13 13.18 8.06
N ARG A 95 16.53 11.94 8.32
CA ARG A 95 17.83 11.38 7.93
C ARG A 95 17.78 10.57 6.62
N VAL A 96 16.63 10.54 5.94
CA VAL A 96 16.53 9.90 4.63
C VAL A 96 17.18 10.83 3.60
N ASP A 97 18.24 10.35 2.94
CA ASP A 97 18.95 11.08 1.88
C ASP A 97 19.06 10.20 0.61
N PRO A 98 18.41 10.59 -0.51
CA PRO A 98 17.48 11.71 -0.64
C PRO A 98 16.13 11.43 0.04
N PRO A 99 15.45 12.44 0.61
CA PRO A 99 14.12 12.24 1.18
C PRO A 99 13.14 11.79 0.11
N CYS A 100 12.19 10.90 0.47
CA CYS A 100 11.16 10.47 -0.48
C CYS A 100 10.38 11.70 -0.97
N GLN A 101 10.21 11.82 -2.29
CA GLN A 101 9.54 12.95 -2.92
C GLN A 101 8.16 12.59 -3.47
N GLU A 102 7.98 11.34 -3.88
CA GLU A 102 6.73 10.87 -4.48
C GLU A 102 6.04 9.85 -3.57
N TYR A 103 6.74 8.80 -3.15
CA TYR A 103 6.13 7.73 -2.38
C TYR A 103 7.11 6.91 -1.54
N LEU A 104 6.56 6.30 -0.48
CA LEU A 104 7.17 5.21 0.28
C LEU A 104 6.33 3.94 0.07
N ASP A 105 6.93 2.91 -0.53
CA ASP A 105 6.23 1.67 -0.89
C ASP A 105 6.57 0.52 0.04
N LEU A 106 5.60 0.07 0.83
CA LEU A 106 5.74 -1.00 1.82
C LEU A 106 5.39 -2.39 1.26
N ARG A 107 4.95 -2.46 0.00
CA ARG A 107 4.41 -3.68 -0.62
C ARG A 107 5.48 -4.75 -0.84
N PHE A 108 6.74 -4.35 -0.95
CA PHE A 108 7.85 -5.26 -1.22
C PHE A 108 8.40 -5.79 0.11
N GLY A 109 8.44 -7.11 0.24
CA GLY A 109 8.62 -7.82 1.52
C GLY A 109 9.87 -7.42 2.32
N ASN A 110 11.01 -7.25 1.66
CA ASN A 110 12.28 -7.09 2.36
C ASN A 110 12.79 -5.66 2.40
N GLU A 111 12.41 -4.81 1.45
CA GLU A 111 12.92 -3.45 1.34
C GLU A 111 11.80 -2.49 0.92
N PRO A 112 11.56 -1.42 1.70
CA PRO A 112 10.67 -0.35 1.28
C PRO A 112 11.29 0.40 0.10
N VAL A 113 10.47 0.74 -0.90
CA VAL A 113 10.95 1.55 -2.03
C VAL A 113 10.56 2.99 -1.79
N CYS A 114 11.57 3.84 -1.59
CA CYS A 114 11.43 5.28 -1.49
C CYS A 114 11.78 5.91 -2.84
N ARG A 115 10.92 6.81 -3.33
CA ARG A 115 11.19 7.62 -4.52
C ARG A 115 10.92 9.08 -4.20
#